data_AF-A0A2E4WK15-F1
#
_entry.id   AF-A0A2E4WK15-F1
#
_cell.length_a   1.000
_cell.length_b   1.000
_cell.length_c   1.000
_cell.angle_alpha   90.00
_cell.angle_beta   90.00
_cell.angle_gamma   90.00
#
_symmetry.space_group_name_H-M   'P 1'
#
loop_
_entity.id
_entity.type
_entity.pdbx_description
1 polymer ?
#
loop_
_entity_poly.entity_id
_entity_poly.type
_entity_poly.pdbx_seq_one_letter_code
_entity_poly.pdbx_strand_id
1 'polypeptide(L)'
;MITKYYQLAGIDKVAVVFSIIGENVAVKLLKGLSETDVQRIRARSREMEQVSTALKKQVMDEFYLSVISQKLKSESEPESKKPFDFIDELADEQLIALLEVEEPSIIAIALAQVSSDRRMKVLSRLNPEAKGAVLMKLGSLNNVPLEGIVNVASQLRTKSLYLPKAVEFTRSGGKDVADILGQMTPFEEEQYLETISREDPELAAEIKKYHLTFDDILTSFPENLLRDLMNSVELDAIALALKGSSQDQVDKILGNLPQKKQAMYEPVEGAVAKNDVDKAQKTIVDAARQMEKDGRFSLEEVLGSAEMVE
;
A
#
# COMPACT_ATOMS: atom_id res chain seq x y z
N MET A 1 -47.91 16.87 3.73
CA MET A 1 -46.66 16.13 3.42
C MET A 1 -45.76 16.20 4.64
N ILE A 2 -45.40 15.05 5.22
CA ILE A 2 -44.58 14.98 6.43
C ILE A 2 -43.10 15.13 6.04
N THR A 3 -42.42 16.09 6.65
CA THR A 3 -41.03 16.44 6.34
C THR A 3 -40.10 16.31 7.54
N LYS A 4 -40.63 16.23 8.77
CA LYS A 4 -39.82 16.20 9.99
C LYS A 4 -39.95 14.86 10.70
N TYR A 5 -38.80 14.27 10.99
CA TYR A 5 -38.68 12.92 11.53
C TYR A 5 -39.35 12.69 12.90
N TYR A 6 -39.27 13.67 13.81
CA TYR A 6 -39.88 13.58 15.14
C TYR A 6 -41.42 13.60 15.14
N GLN A 7 -42.04 13.84 13.99
CA GLN A 7 -43.50 13.79 13.84
C GLN A 7 -44.01 12.37 13.56
N LEU A 8 -43.11 11.40 13.33
CA LEU A 8 -43.46 10.01 13.08
C LEU A 8 -43.47 9.21 14.37
N ALA A 9 -44.61 8.63 14.72
CA ALA A 9 -44.68 7.61 15.76
C ALA A 9 -43.99 6.31 15.30
N GLY A 10 -43.70 5.39 16.22
CA GLY A 10 -43.05 4.11 15.89
C GLY A 10 -43.79 3.32 14.80
N ILE A 11 -45.12 3.28 14.87
CA ILE A 11 -45.96 2.64 13.84
C ILE A 11 -45.92 3.37 12.49
N ASP A 12 -45.75 4.69 12.49
CA ASP A 12 -45.64 5.49 11.26
C ASP A 12 -44.33 5.20 10.54
N LYS A 13 -43.23 5.05 11.30
CA LYS A 13 -41.94 4.65 10.74
C LYS A 13 -42.02 3.26 10.11
N VAL A 14 -42.65 2.31 10.79
CA VAL A 14 -42.85 0.95 10.25
C VAL A 14 -43.73 0.99 8.99
N ALA A 15 -44.79 1.80 8.99
CA ALA A 15 -45.61 2.03 7.79
C ALA A 15 -44.82 2.64 6.63
N VAL A 16 -43.91 3.59 6.88
CA VAL A 16 -42.98 4.12 5.87
C VAL A 16 -42.12 3.00 5.29
N VAL A 17 -41.53 2.13 6.12
CA VAL A 17 -40.73 0.99 5.65
C VAL A 17 -41.59 0.08 4.74
N PHE A 18 -42.79 -0.29 5.18
CA PHE A 18 -43.72 -1.12 4.41
C PHE A 18 -44.05 -0.49 3.04
N SER A 19 -44.19 0.84 2.98
CA SER A 19 -44.46 1.56 1.74
C SER A 19 -43.28 1.56 0.75
N ILE A 20 -42.05 1.38 1.22
CA ILE A 20 -40.82 1.43 0.41
C ILE A 20 -40.40 0.05 -0.07
N ILE A 21 -40.24 -0.91 0.85
CA ILE A 21 -39.75 -2.26 0.52
C ILE A 21 -40.87 -3.20 0.07
N GLY A 22 -42.12 -2.78 0.22
CA GLY A 22 -43.29 -3.58 -0.10
C GLY A 22 -43.67 -4.53 1.04
N GLU A 23 -44.97 -4.71 1.20
CA GLU A 23 -45.58 -5.41 2.31
C GLU A 23 -45.10 -6.86 2.47
N ASN A 24 -45.06 -7.61 1.35
CA ASN A 24 -44.65 -9.00 1.34
C ASN A 24 -43.21 -9.19 1.83
N VAL A 25 -42.33 -8.22 1.55
CA VAL A 25 -40.94 -8.24 1.99
C VAL A 25 -40.84 -7.81 3.45
N ALA A 26 -41.56 -6.76 3.84
CA ALA A 26 -41.56 -6.23 5.19
C ALA A 26 -42.05 -7.25 6.23
N VAL A 27 -43.13 -7.97 5.94
CA VAL A 27 -43.67 -9.03 6.82
C VAL A 27 -42.68 -10.19 6.98
N LYS A 28 -41.95 -10.56 5.91
CA LYS A 28 -40.92 -11.61 5.97
C LYS A 28 -39.69 -11.19 6.77
N LEU A 29 -39.31 -9.92 6.69
CA LEU A 29 -38.16 -9.36 7.40
C LEU A 29 -38.44 -9.17 8.90
N LEU A 30 -39.64 -8.71 9.25
CA LEU A 30 -40.07 -8.51 10.63
C LEU A 30 -40.72 -9.77 11.21
N LYS A 31 -39.91 -10.80 11.40
CA LYS A 31 -40.32 -12.04 12.06
C LYS A 31 -40.84 -11.73 13.47
N GLY A 32 -42.06 -12.15 13.79
CA GLY A 32 -42.68 -11.96 15.11
C GLY A 32 -43.78 -10.90 15.18
N LEU A 33 -44.13 -10.23 14.08
CA LEU A 33 -45.35 -9.42 14.03
C LEU A 33 -46.60 -10.30 14.10
N SER A 34 -47.55 -9.96 14.98
CA SER A 34 -48.86 -10.61 14.98
C SER A 34 -49.68 -10.16 13.76
N GLU A 35 -50.67 -10.96 13.34
CA GLU A 35 -51.58 -10.56 12.27
C GLU A 35 -52.29 -9.24 12.58
N THR A 36 -52.59 -8.98 13.87
CA THR A 36 -53.18 -7.73 14.34
C THR A 36 -52.25 -6.54 14.15
N ASP A 37 -50.94 -6.71 14.40
CA ASP A 37 -49.96 -5.64 14.20
C ASP A 37 -49.79 -5.33 12.71
N VAL A 38 -49.72 -6.37 11.88
CA VAL A 38 -49.64 -6.20 10.41
C VAL A 38 -50.87 -5.44 9.90
N GLN A 39 -52.08 -5.77 10.38
CA GLN A 39 -53.30 -5.05 10.01
C GLN A 39 -53.28 -3.58 10.46
N ARG A 40 -52.80 -3.29 11.67
CA ARG A 40 -52.65 -1.91 12.18
C ARG A 40 -51.65 -1.10 11.35
N ILE A 41 -50.50 -1.69 11.01
CA ILE A 41 -49.48 -1.06 10.15
C ILE A 41 -50.04 -0.79 8.76
N ARG A 42 -50.80 -1.74 8.18
CA ARG A 42 -51.47 -1.56 6.87
C ARG A 42 -52.46 -0.40 6.89
N ALA A 43 -53.33 -0.34 7.89
CA ALA A 43 -54.30 0.73 8.04
C ALA A 43 -53.57 2.08 8.14
N ARG A 44 -52.53 2.13 8.98
CA ARG A 44 -51.74 3.34 9.17
C ARG A 44 -51.01 3.79 7.90
N SER A 45 -50.44 2.87 7.14
CA SER A 45 -49.75 3.16 5.88
C SER A 45 -50.67 3.77 4.80
N ARG A 46 -51.99 3.50 4.87
CA ARG A 46 -52.97 4.07 3.93
C ARG A 46 -53.48 5.43 4.37
N GLU A 47 -53.58 5.66 5.67
CA GLU A 47 -54.05 6.92 6.27
C GLU A 47 -52.98 8.00 6.33
N MET A 48 -51.71 7.61 6.27
CA MET A 48 -50.59 8.52 6.45
C MET A 48 -50.42 9.44 5.24
N GLU A 49 -50.18 10.73 5.51
CA GLU A 49 -49.81 11.69 4.47
C GLU A 49 -48.48 11.32 3.80
N GLN A 50 -48.31 11.75 2.54
CA GLN A 50 -47.06 11.55 1.81
C GLN A 50 -45.85 12.07 2.61
N VAL A 51 -44.83 11.23 2.69
CA VAL A 51 -43.57 11.50 3.40
C VAL A 51 -42.50 11.91 2.39
N SER A 52 -41.67 12.91 2.71
CA SER A 52 -40.59 13.36 1.83
C SER A 52 -39.56 12.26 1.56
N THR A 53 -38.91 12.29 0.39
CA THR A 53 -37.88 11.30 0.02
C THR A 53 -36.70 11.29 1.00
N ALA A 54 -36.30 12.45 1.50
CA ALA A 54 -35.24 12.57 2.50
C ALA A 54 -35.62 11.85 3.81
N LEU A 55 -36.87 11.99 4.24
CA LEU A 55 -37.35 11.33 5.46
C LEU A 55 -37.57 9.83 5.25
N LYS A 56 -38.02 9.40 4.07
CA LYS A 56 -38.05 7.98 3.67
C LYS A 56 -36.67 7.34 3.75
N LYS A 57 -35.64 8.02 3.24
CA LYS A 57 -34.25 7.57 3.32
C LYS A 57 -33.80 7.45 4.78
N GLN A 58 -34.03 8.47 5.60
CA GLN A 58 -33.66 8.48 7.02
C GLN A 58 -34.31 7.33 7.81
N VAL A 59 -35.59 7.05 7.57
CA VAL A 59 -36.31 5.93 8.21
C VAL A 59 -35.77 4.57 7.74
N MET A 60 -35.42 4.44 6.46
CA MET A 60 -34.82 3.21 5.93
C MET A 60 -33.41 2.95 6.47
N ASP A 61 -32.59 4.00 6.63
CA ASP A 61 -31.25 3.89 7.18
C ASP A 61 -31.31 3.44 8.67
N GLU A 62 -32.21 4.01 9.47
CA GLU A 62 -32.48 3.58 10.85
C GLU A 62 -32.98 2.13 10.90
N PHE A 63 -33.93 1.77 10.05
CA PHE A 63 -34.47 0.42 9.97
C PHE A 63 -33.39 -0.61 9.62
N TYR A 64 -32.56 -0.33 8.61
CA TYR A 64 -31.45 -1.19 8.19
C TYR A 64 -30.46 -1.44 9.33
N LEU A 65 -30.07 -0.39 10.05
CA LEU A 65 -29.19 -0.50 11.21
C LEU A 65 -29.82 -1.30 12.34
N SER A 66 -31.13 -1.11 12.60
CA SER A 66 -31.85 -1.87 13.64
C SER A 66 -31.89 -3.37 13.33
N VAL A 67 -32.15 -3.75 12.07
CA VAL A 67 -32.21 -5.15 11.62
C VAL A 67 -30.82 -5.80 11.69
N ILE A 68 -29.78 -5.07 11.28
CA ILE A 68 -28.39 -5.54 11.42
C ILE A 68 -28.05 -5.74 12.90
N SER A 69 -28.39 -4.79 13.77
CA SER A 69 -28.10 -4.90 15.20
C SER A 69 -28.80 -6.10 15.86
N GLN A 70 -30.00 -6.45 15.40
CA GLN A 70 -30.75 -7.61 15.90
C GLN A 70 -30.19 -8.94 15.37
N LYS A 71 -29.75 -8.96 14.10
CA LYS A 71 -29.03 -10.11 13.53
C LYS A 71 -27.69 -10.34 14.23
N LEU A 72 -26.94 -9.28 14.52
CA LEU A 72 -25.68 -9.34 15.28
C LEU A 72 -25.86 -9.90 16.72
N LYS A 73 -27.06 -9.80 17.30
CA LYS A 73 -27.36 -10.38 18.62
C LYS A 73 -27.79 -11.85 18.59
N SER A 74 -28.21 -12.37 17.43
CA SER A 74 -28.86 -13.69 17.32
C SER A 74 -28.01 -14.79 16.69
N GLU A 75 -26.92 -14.45 16.00
CA GLU A 75 -26.05 -15.43 15.35
C GLU A 75 -24.59 -15.19 15.73
N SER A 76 -24.03 -16.14 16.47
CA SER A 76 -22.61 -16.26 16.79
C SER A 76 -21.80 -16.65 15.53
N GLU A 77 -21.29 -15.62 14.83
CA GLU A 77 -20.15 -15.51 13.88
C GLU A 77 -19.92 -16.52 12.73
N PRO A 78 -19.20 -16.17 11.61
CA PRO A 78 -18.36 -14.97 11.38
C PRO A 78 -18.59 -14.23 10.04
N GLU A 79 -18.76 -12.91 10.12
CA GLU A 79 -18.23 -11.87 9.20
C GLU A 79 -18.82 -10.50 9.64
N SER A 80 -18.69 -10.16 10.92
CA SER A 80 -18.93 -8.79 11.34
C SER A 80 -17.67 -7.99 11.03
N LYS A 81 -17.72 -7.11 10.02
CA LYS A 81 -16.71 -6.05 9.90
C LYS A 81 -16.69 -5.28 11.21
N LYS A 82 -15.62 -5.41 11.99
CA LYS A 82 -15.42 -4.63 13.22
C LYS A 82 -15.52 -3.16 12.80
N PRO A 83 -16.29 -2.29 13.50
CA PRO A 83 -16.53 -0.92 13.04
C PRO A 83 -15.24 -0.16 12.67
N PHE A 84 -14.16 -0.43 13.39
CA PHE A 84 -12.84 0.18 13.27
C PHE A 84 -11.80 -0.64 12.49
N ASP A 85 -12.19 -1.69 11.76
CA ASP A 85 -11.23 -2.54 10.99
C ASP A 85 -10.31 -1.72 10.05
N PHE A 86 -10.82 -0.64 9.45
CA PHE A 86 -10.07 0.23 8.57
C PHE A 86 -8.89 0.94 9.25
N ILE A 87 -8.89 1.08 10.57
CA ILE A 87 -7.77 1.71 11.28
C ILE A 87 -6.51 0.84 11.19
N ASP A 88 -6.66 -0.48 11.09
CA ASP A 88 -5.53 -1.39 10.95
C ASP A 88 -4.82 -1.22 9.59
N GLU A 89 -5.53 -0.70 8.58
CA GLU A 89 -4.99 -0.41 7.24
C GLU A 89 -4.31 0.96 7.12
N LEU A 90 -4.49 1.86 8.11
CA LEU A 90 -3.89 3.20 8.08
C LEU A 90 -2.44 3.17 8.57
N ALA A 91 -1.56 3.90 7.89
CA ALA A 91 -0.23 4.23 8.43
C ALA A 91 -0.34 5.10 9.70
N ASP A 92 0.72 5.17 10.50
CA ASP A 92 0.71 5.91 11.76
C ASP A 92 0.50 7.42 11.55
N GLU A 93 1.12 7.99 10.53
CA GLU A 93 0.96 9.41 10.15
C GLU A 93 -0.48 9.70 9.70
N GLN A 94 -1.11 8.76 8.99
CA GLN A 94 -2.51 8.89 8.57
C GLN A 94 -3.45 8.80 9.76
N LEU A 95 -3.20 7.87 10.69
CA LEU A 95 -3.98 7.76 11.92
C LEU A 95 -3.85 9.03 12.78
N ILE A 96 -2.64 9.58 12.89
CA ILE A 96 -2.38 10.85 13.60
C ILE A 96 -3.16 12.00 12.94
N ALA A 97 -3.00 12.19 11.63
CA ALA A 97 -3.66 13.26 10.89
C ALA A 97 -5.19 13.14 10.94
N LEU A 98 -5.71 11.91 10.94
CA LEU A 98 -7.13 11.62 11.08
C LEU A 98 -7.70 12.05 12.44
N LEU A 99 -6.93 11.84 13.52
CA LEU A 99 -7.42 12.01 14.89
C LEU A 99 -7.05 13.36 15.51
N GLU A 100 -5.97 14.02 15.08
CA GLU A 100 -5.49 15.27 15.71
C GLU A 100 -6.47 16.44 15.60
N VAL A 101 -7.36 16.39 14.60
CA VAL A 101 -8.40 17.42 14.34
C VAL A 101 -9.76 17.08 14.95
N GLU A 102 -9.89 15.95 15.64
CA GLU A 102 -11.16 15.47 16.16
C GLU A 102 -11.43 15.90 17.62
N GLU A 103 -12.70 15.83 18.01
CA GLU A 103 -13.11 16.09 19.39
C GLU A 103 -12.55 15.04 20.37
N PRO A 104 -12.22 15.39 21.63
CA PRO A 104 -11.59 14.47 22.58
C PRO A 104 -12.34 13.16 22.82
N SER A 105 -13.68 13.19 22.70
CA SER A 105 -14.51 11.98 22.84
C SER A 105 -14.36 11.03 21.64
N ILE A 106 -14.19 11.55 20.43
CA ILE A 106 -13.97 10.77 19.21
C ILE A 106 -12.57 10.15 19.25
N ILE A 107 -11.56 10.94 19.59
CA ILE A 107 -10.18 10.46 19.76
C ILE A 107 -10.16 9.32 20.79
N ALA A 108 -10.81 9.48 21.94
CA ALA A 108 -10.84 8.45 22.97
C ALA A 108 -11.48 7.13 22.48
N ILE A 109 -12.61 7.20 21.78
CA ILE A 109 -13.27 6.01 21.22
C ILE A 109 -12.36 5.31 20.21
N ALA A 110 -11.71 6.05 19.31
CA ALA A 110 -10.78 5.48 18.33
C ALA A 110 -9.53 4.88 19.00
N LEU A 111 -8.95 5.58 19.98
CA LEU A 111 -7.76 5.12 20.71
C LEU A 111 -7.97 3.86 21.54
N ALA A 112 -9.22 3.57 21.94
CA ALA A 112 -9.57 2.32 22.59
C ALA A 112 -9.51 1.11 21.65
N GLN A 113 -9.48 1.32 20.33
CA GLN A 113 -9.47 0.27 19.31
C GLN A 113 -8.07 -0.02 18.75
N VAL A 114 -7.07 0.80 19.08
CA VAL A 114 -5.68 0.64 18.58
C VAL A 114 -4.75 0.10 19.66
N SER A 115 -3.61 -0.45 19.21
CA SER A 115 -2.54 -0.94 20.08
C SER A 115 -1.95 0.16 20.97
N SER A 116 -1.30 -0.23 22.07
CA SER A 116 -0.68 0.70 23.00
C SER A 116 0.35 1.62 22.32
N ASP A 117 1.13 1.08 21.38
CA ASP A 117 2.17 1.84 20.68
C ASP A 117 1.57 2.93 19.80
N ARG A 118 0.59 2.58 18.97
CA ARG A 118 -0.12 3.54 18.11
C ARG A 118 -0.86 4.59 18.93
N ARG A 119 -1.46 4.17 20.05
CA ARG A 119 -2.10 5.10 21.01
C ARG A 119 -1.11 6.14 21.55
N MET A 120 0.09 5.71 21.94
CA MET A 120 1.12 6.62 22.43
C MET A 120 1.61 7.60 21.34
N LYS A 121 1.75 7.14 20.10
CA LYS A 121 2.10 7.99 18.95
C LYS A 121 1.06 9.08 18.70
N VAL A 122 -0.24 8.77 18.76
CA VAL A 122 -1.29 9.77 18.61
C VAL A 122 -1.28 10.75 19.79
N LEU A 123 -1.24 10.23 21.03
CA LEU A 123 -1.23 11.08 22.21
C LEU A 123 -0.04 12.04 22.22
N SER A 124 1.16 11.61 21.81
CA SER A 124 2.36 12.46 21.81
C SER A 124 2.22 13.71 20.92
N ARG A 125 1.35 13.67 19.91
CA ARG A 125 1.08 14.77 18.97
C ARG A 125 0.05 15.78 19.47
N LEU A 126 -0.76 15.42 20.47
CA LEU A 126 -1.76 16.32 21.04
C LEU A 126 -1.12 17.32 22.01
N ASN A 127 -1.64 18.55 22.02
CA ASN A 127 -1.28 19.56 23.01
C ASN A 127 -1.71 19.11 24.44
N PRO A 128 -1.13 19.69 25.52
CA PRO A 128 -1.37 19.22 26.89
C PRO A 128 -2.84 19.22 27.32
N GLU A 129 -3.61 20.22 26.89
CA GLU A 129 -5.04 20.36 27.24
C GLU A 129 -5.88 19.27 26.57
N ALA A 130 -5.74 19.12 25.25
CA ALA A 130 -6.43 18.09 24.49
C ALA A 130 -6.05 16.68 24.97
N LYS A 131 -4.76 16.43 25.23
CA LYS A 131 -4.27 15.17 25.80
C LYS A 131 -4.94 14.86 27.13
N GLY A 132 -5.02 15.82 28.04
CA GLY A 132 -5.72 15.66 29.32
C GLY A 132 -7.20 15.30 29.15
N ALA A 133 -7.90 16.01 28.27
CA ALA A 133 -9.30 15.75 27.97
C ALA A 133 -9.53 14.34 27.38
N VAL A 134 -8.68 13.91 26.45
CA VAL A 134 -8.74 12.58 25.83
C VAL A 134 -8.53 11.48 26.86
N LEU A 135 -7.56 11.62 27.77
CA LEU A 135 -7.30 10.64 28.83
C LEU A 135 -8.50 10.49 29.79
N MET A 136 -9.15 11.60 30.15
CA MET A 136 -10.37 11.56 30.97
C MET A 136 -11.53 10.85 30.26
N LYS A 137 -11.67 11.05 28.94
CA LYS A 137 -12.69 10.36 28.12
C LYS A 137 -12.39 8.87 27.97
N LEU A 138 -11.12 8.49 27.76
CA LEU A 138 -10.70 7.08 27.72
C LEU A 138 -11.09 6.32 28.99
N GLY A 139 -10.94 6.94 30.16
CA GLY A 139 -11.34 6.35 31.44
C GLY A 139 -12.86 6.23 31.66
N SER A 140 -13.69 6.84 30.81
CA SER A 140 -15.15 6.90 30.98
C SER A 140 -15.95 6.30 29.80
N LEU A 141 -15.30 5.50 28.93
CA LEU A 141 -15.91 4.93 27.73
C LEU A 141 -17.01 3.89 27.98
N ASN A 142 -17.09 3.32 29.18
CA ASN A 142 -18.11 2.31 29.54
C ASN A 142 -19.57 2.80 29.36
N ASN A 143 -19.77 4.12 29.28
CA ASN A 143 -21.08 4.75 29.16
C ASN A 143 -21.46 5.11 27.71
N VAL A 144 -20.64 4.78 26.71
CA VAL A 144 -20.91 5.12 25.31
C VAL A 144 -21.79 4.03 24.67
N PRO A 145 -23.00 4.35 24.18
CA PRO A 145 -23.83 3.37 23.49
C PRO A 145 -23.15 2.85 22.22
N LEU A 146 -23.41 1.59 21.88
CA LEU A 146 -22.86 0.95 20.67
C LEU A 146 -23.17 1.75 19.39
N GLU A 147 -24.34 2.36 19.30
CA GLU A 147 -24.72 3.22 18.17
C GLU A 147 -23.76 4.42 18.01
N GLY A 148 -23.35 5.03 19.12
CA GLY A 148 -22.37 6.13 19.10
C GLY A 148 -21.00 5.66 18.60
N ILE A 149 -20.57 4.47 19.03
CA ILE A 149 -19.31 3.85 18.60
C ILE A 149 -19.33 3.59 17.09
N VAL A 150 -20.42 3.01 16.56
CA VAL A 150 -20.57 2.72 15.13
C VAL A 150 -20.63 4.00 14.30
N ASN A 151 -21.33 5.02 14.78
CA ASN A 151 -21.42 6.31 14.10
C ASN A 151 -20.03 6.97 13.99
N VAL A 152 -19.27 7.01 15.09
CA VAL A 152 -17.88 7.51 15.09
C VAL A 152 -17.03 6.74 14.10
N ALA A 153 -17.11 5.41 14.09
CA ALA A 153 -16.34 4.58 13.17
C ALA A 153 -16.68 4.88 11.69
N SER A 154 -17.96 5.05 11.37
CA SER A 154 -18.41 5.39 10.01
C SER A 154 -17.93 6.78 9.56
N GLN A 155 -17.96 7.77 10.46
CA GLN A 155 -17.46 9.11 10.19
C GLN A 155 -15.96 9.10 9.93
N LEU A 156 -15.19 8.45 10.80
CA LEU A 156 -13.73 8.34 10.67
C LEU A 156 -13.34 7.57 9.42
N ARG A 157 -14.05 6.48 9.07
CA ARG A 157 -13.83 5.76 7.81
C ARG A 157 -14.07 6.65 6.59
N THR A 158 -15.12 7.47 6.61
CA THR A 158 -15.41 8.37 5.49
C THR A 158 -14.30 9.41 5.36
N LYS A 159 -13.85 10.00 6.48
CA LYS A 159 -12.73 10.95 6.51
C LYS A 159 -11.40 10.31 6.07
N SER A 160 -11.16 9.05 6.44
CA SER A 160 -9.92 8.35 6.09
C SER A 160 -9.74 8.14 4.59
N LEU A 161 -10.83 8.07 3.81
CA LEU A 161 -10.78 7.97 2.35
C LEU A 161 -10.22 9.24 1.68
N TYR A 162 -10.28 10.38 2.36
CA TYR A 162 -9.78 11.67 1.86
C TYR A 162 -8.41 12.04 2.42
N LEU A 163 -7.89 11.26 3.36
CA LEU A 163 -6.49 11.41 3.72
C LEU A 163 -5.68 11.12 2.47
N PRO A 164 -4.65 11.94 2.19
CA PRO A 164 -3.63 11.52 1.26
C PRO A 164 -3.27 10.10 1.67
N LYS A 165 -3.41 9.15 0.73
CA LYS A 165 -2.69 7.91 0.90
C LYS A 165 -1.27 8.38 1.18
N ALA A 166 -0.68 7.92 2.27
CA ALA A 166 0.74 7.71 2.19
C ALA A 166 0.86 6.81 0.96
N VAL A 167 1.06 7.42 -0.22
CA VAL A 167 1.96 6.82 -1.18
C VAL A 167 3.11 6.56 -0.28
N GLU A 168 3.28 5.27 -0.02
CA GLU A 168 4.47 4.72 0.50
C GLU A 168 5.61 5.43 -0.27
N PHE A 169 6.06 6.56 0.27
CA PHE A 169 7.46 6.94 0.29
C PHE A 169 8.11 5.96 1.30
N THR A 170 7.80 4.66 1.19
CA THR A 170 8.83 3.65 1.38
C THR A 170 9.93 4.15 0.49
N ARG A 171 11.08 4.48 1.09
CA ARG A 171 12.39 3.90 0.80
C ARG A 171 12.55 3.15 -0.55
N SER A 172 11.91 3.61 -1.62
CA SER A 172 12.03 3.18 -3.01
C SER A 172 12.89 4.17 -3.76
N GLY A 173 13.33 5.28 -3.13
CA GLY A 173 14.22 6.25 -3.75
C GLY A 173 15.42 5.57 -4.41
N GLY A 174 16.11 4.69 -3.68
CA GLY A 174 17.22 3.91 -4.24
C GLY A 174 16.82 3.03 -5.44
N LYS A 175 15.66 2.35 -5.38
CA LYS A 175 15.20 1.47 -6.45
C LYS A 175 14.71 2.25 -7.68
N ASP A 176 13.91 3.28 -7.49
CA ASP A 176 13.38 4.12 -8.56
C ASP A 176 14.52 4.85 -9.27
N VAL A 177 15.51 5.35 -8.51
CA VAL A 177 16.72 5.94 -9.07
C VAL A 177 17.56 4.87 -9.79
N ALA A 178 17.70 3.66 -9.23
CA ALA A 178 18.37 2.54 -9.90
C ALA A 178 17.72 2.16 -11.24
N ASP A 179 16.39 2.18 -11.31
CA ASP A 179 15.62 1.87 -12.51
C ASP A 179 15.77 2.97 -13.57
N ILE A 180 15.82 4.24 -13.15
CA ILE A 180 16.08 5.39 -14.03
C ILE A 180 17.51 5.34 -14.57
N LEU A 181 18.50 5.11 -13.70
CA LEU A 181 19.91 5.00 -14.07
C LEU A 181 20.13 3.87 -15.08
N GLY A 182 19.52 2.71 -14.86
CA GLY A 182 19.67 1.57 -15.79
C GLY A 182 19.10 1.82 -17.20
N GLN A 183 18.26 2.84 -17.37
CA GLN A 183 17.77 3.25 -18.69
C GLN A 183 18.74 4.20 -19.41
N MET A 184 19.68 4.82 -18.71
CA MET A 184 20.68 5.74 -19.27
C MET A 184 21.76 5.02 -20.09
N THR A 185 22.63 5.80 -20.72
CA THR A 185 23.90 5.31 -21.24
C THR A 185 24.87 5.02 -20.09
N PRO A 186 25.76 4.01 -20.18
CA PRO A 186 26.79 3.74 -19.16
C PRO A 186 27.59 4.98 -18.74
N PHE A 187 27.87 5.89 -19.67
CA PHE A 187 28.56 7.13 -19.35
C PHE A 187 27.74 8.10 -18.48
N GLU A 188 26.47 8.33 -18.81
CA GLU A 188 25.59 9.19 -18.00
C GLU A 188 25.35 8.57 -16.63
N GLU A 189 25.11 7.26 -16.61
CA GLU A 189 24.94 6.44 -15.41
C GLU A 189 26.13 6.61 -14.45
N GLU A 190 27.36 6.42 -14.94
CA GLU A 190 28.59 6.62 -14.16
C GLU A 190 28.69 8.05 -13.59
N GLN A 191 28.44 9.06 -14.42
CA GLN A 191 28.53 10.47 -14.01
C GLN A 191 27.51 10.84 -12.91
N TYR A 192 26.28 10.35 -13.01
CA TYR A 192 25.24 10.60 -12.01
C TYR A 192 25.48 9.79 -10.74
N LEU A 193 25.92 8.53 -10.84
CA LEU A 193 26.30 7.71 -9.69
C LEU A 193 27.46 8.33 -8.90
N GLU A 194 28.48 8.87 -9.58
CA GLU A 194 29.59 9.57 -8.92
C GLU A 194 29.09 10.82 -8.17
N THR A 195 28.20 11.59 -8.80
CA THR A 195 27.60 12.78 -8.18
C THR A 195 26.78 12.41 -6.95
N ILE A 196 25.91 11.40 -7.05
CA ILE A 196 25.10 10.91 -5.94
C ILE A 196 25.98 10.37 -4.82
N SER A 197 27.01 9.58 -5.14
CA SER A 197 27.95 9.04 -4.14
C SER A 197 28.69 10.12 -3.37
N ARG A 198 28.97 11.28 -4.00
CA ARG A 198 29.62 12.42 -3.37
C ARG A 198 28.66 13.25 -2.52
N GLU A 199 27.43 13.44 -2.97
CA GLU A 199 26.45 14.32 -2.31
C GLU A 199 25.63 13.60 -1.23
N ASP A 200 25.27 12.34 -1.46
CA ASP A 200 24.47 11.50 -0.58
C ASP A 200 24.95 10.03 -0.62
N PRO A 201 25.96 9.69 0.20
CA PRO A 201 26.49 8.32 0.28
C PRO A 201 25.45 7.29 0.75
N GLU A 202 24.46 7.69 1.55
CA GLU A 202 23.41 6.77 2.02
C GLU A 202 22.47 6.40 0.88
N LEU A 203 22.06 7.38 0.07
CA LEU A 203 21.29 7.13 -1.15
C LEU A 203 22.08 6.28 -2.15
N ALA A 204 23.37 6.53 -2.32
CA ALA A 204 24.22 5.71 -3.19
C ALA A 204 24.25 4.23 -2.74
N ALA A 205 24.36 3.98 -1.43
CA ALA A 205 24.29 2.64 -0.87
C ALA A 205 22.90 1.99 -1.07
N GLU A 206 21.81 2.77 -1.01
CA GLU A 206 20.47 2.25 -1.34
C GLU A 206 20.32 1.92 -2.82
N ILE A 207 20.83 2.76 -3.73
CA ILE A 207 20.79 2.52 -5.19
C ILE A 207 21.55 1.24 -5.54
N LYS A 208 22.75 1.05 -4.97
CA LYS A 208 23.60 -0.12 -5.23
C LYS A 208 22.91 -1.46 -4.97
N LYS A 209 21.92 -1.51 -4.06
CA LYS A 209 21.16 -2.74 -3.80
C LYS A 209 20.32 -3.21 -4.99
N TYR A 210 19.98 -2.29 -5.90
CA TYR A 210 19.05 -2.53 -7.01
C TYR A 210 19.66 -2.25 -8.38
N HIS A 211 20.90 -1.75 -8.43
CA HIS A 211 21.52 -1.25 -9.64
C HIS A 211 22.78 -2.03 -9.98
N LEU A 212 22.75 -2.77 -11.09
CA LEU A 212 23.89 -3.49 -11.63
C LEU A 212 24.55 -2.70 -12.76
N THR A 213 25.85 -2.43 -12.64
CA THR A 213 26.67 -1.79 -13.67
C THR A 213 27.54 -2.81 -14.42
N PHE A 214 28.17 -2.39 -15.52
CA PHE A 214 29.15 -3.23 -16.21
C PHE A 214 30.40 -3.48 -15.36
N ASP A 215 30.84 -2.49 -14.58
CA ASP A 215 32.00 -2.64 -13.70
C ASP A 215 31.74 -3.68 -12.60
N ASP A 216 30.54 -3.72 -12.03
CA ASP A 216 30.14 -4.74 -11.05
C ASP A 216 30.25 -6.16 -11.64
N ILE A 217 29.98 -6.33 -12.94
CA ILE A 217 30.14 -7.62 -13.63
C ILE A 217 31.62 -7.99 -13.72
N LEU A 218 32.49 -7.03 -13.98
CA LEU A 218 33.94 -7.27 -14.06
C LEU A 218 34.54 -7.57 -12.70
N THR A 219 34.07 -6.92 -11.64
CA THR A 219 34.69 -6.96 -10.30
C THR A 219 34.07 -8.02 -9.40
N SER A 220 32.73 -8.08 -9.33
CA SER A 220 32.00 -8.75 -8.25
C SER A 220 31.35 -10.08 -8.67
N PHE A 221 31.24 -10.39 -9.97
CA PHE A 221 30.59 -11.63 -10.40
C PHE A 221 31.43 -12.89 -10.07
N PRO A 222 30.82 -13.91 -9.43
CA PRO A 222 31.41 -15.25 -9.29
C PRO A 222 31.71 -15.91 -10.64
N GLU A 223 32.78 -16.72 -10.71
CA GLU A 223 33.23 -17.36 -11.97
C GLU A 223 32.14 -18.18 -12.68
N ASN A 224 31.31 -18.90 -11.93
CA ASN A 224 30.22 -19.69 -12.50
C ASN A 224 29.16 -18.81 -13.18
N LEU A 225 28.73 -17.73 -12.51
CA LEU A 225 27.75 -16.79 -13.06
C LEU A 225 28.34 -16.02 -14.25
N LEU A 226 29.60 -15.61 -14.15
CA LEU A 226 30.32 -14.93 -15.21
C LEU A 226 30.44 -15.81 -16.46
N ARG A 227 30.81 -17.08 -16.31
CA ARG A 227 30.87 -18.04 -17.41
C ARG A 227 29.52 -18.23 -18.10
N ASP A 228 28.47 -18.33 -17.31
CA ASP A 228 27.11 -18.47 -17.81
C ASP A 228 26.66 -17.23 -18.60
N LEU A 229 26.94 -16.03 -18.09
CA LEU A 229 26.67 -14.76 -18.74
C LEU A 229 27.43 -14.63 -20.07
N MET A 230 28.75 -14.88 -20.04
CA MET A 230 29.60 -14.81 -21.23
C MET A 230 29.23 -15.85 -22.29
N ASN A 231 28.61 -16.96 -21.90
CA ASN A 231 28.07 -17.91 -22.86
C ASN A 231 26.82 -17.37 -23.57
N SER A 232 25.97 -16.60 -22.88
CA SER A 232 24.73 -16.03 -23.45
C SER A 232 24.91 -14.80 -24.36
N VAL A 233 26.05 -14.12 -24.32
CA VAL A 233 26.31 -12.91 -25.11
C VAL A 233 27.18 -13.22 -26.34
N GLU A 234 26.93 -12.54 -27.46
CA GLU A 234 27.73 -12.66 -28.68
C GLU A 234 29.18 -12.20 -28.49
N LEU A 235 30.12 -12.87 -29.17
CA LEU A 235 31.56 -12.62 -28.99
C LEU A 235 31.96 -11.20 -29.41
N ASP A 236 31.36 -10.69 -30.49
CA ASP A 236 31.62 -9.33 -30.99
C ASP A 236 31.19 -8.25 -29.98
N ALA A 237 30.07 -8.47 -29.29
CA ALA A 237 29.60 -7.57 -28.24
C ALA A 237 30.54 -7.60 -27.03
N ILE A 238 31.04 -8.78 -26.65
CA ILE A 238 32.04 -8.91 -25.58
C ILE A 238 33.35 -8.20 -25.96
N ALA A 239 33.85 -8.41 -27.18
CA ALA A 239 35.08 -7.78 -27.65
C ALA A 239 34.96 -6.25 -27.68
N LEU A 240 33.81 -5.72 -28.11
CA LEU A 240 33.55 -4.29 -28.14
C LEU A 240 33.36 -3.68 -26.74
N ALA A 241 32.67 -4.38 -25.83
CA ALA A 241 32.42 -3.92 -24.47
C ALA A 241 33.70 -3.83 -23.62
N LEU A 242 34.67 -4.71 -23.86
CA LEU A 242 35.97 -4.73 -23.20
C LEU A 242 36.95 -3.67 -23.72
N LYS A 243 36.55 -2.89 -24.73
CA LYS A 243 37.42 -1.83 -25.27
C LYS A 243 37.63 -0.75 -24.22
N GLY A 244 38.87 -0.62 -23.75
CA GLY A 244 39.25 0.34 -22.71
C GLY A 244 39.27 -0.24 -21.30
N SER A 245 38.89 -1.52 -21.12
CA SER A 245 39.10 -2.24 -19.87
C SER A 245 40.58 -2.54 -19.62
N SER A 246 40.94 -2.75 -18.36
CA SER A 246 42.30 -3.18 -17.98
C SER A 246 42.61 -4.58 -18.48
N GLN A 247 43.90 -4.90 -18.67
CA GLN A 247 44.32 -6.24 -19.13
C GLN A 247 43.84 -7.34 -18.18
N ASP A 248 43.87 -7.09 -16.86
CA ASP A 248 43.41 -8.05 -15.85
C ASP A 248 41.91 -8.36 -15.99
N GLN A 249 41.09 -7.34 -16.26
CA GLN A 249 39.65 -7.53 -16.52
C GLN A 249 39.42 -8.31 -17.81
N VAL A 250 40.16 -7.98 -18.88
CA VAL A 250 40.09 -8.72 -20.15
C VAL A 250 40.43 -10.19 -19.92
N ASP A 251 41.55 -10.49 -19.26
CA ASP A 251 42.00 -11.85 -19.00
C ASP A 251 40.99 -12.63 -18.13
N LYS A 252 40.39 -11.98 -17.12
CA LYS A 252 39.31 -12.57 -16.30
C LYS A 252 38.10 -12.98 -17.14
N ILE A 253 37.66 -12.10 -18.04
CA ILE A 253 36.52 -12.39 -18.93
C ILE A 253 36.90 -13.50 -19.91
N LEU A 254 38.07 -13.43 -20.53
CA LEU A 254 38.55 -14.44 -21.48
C LEU A 254 38.64 -15.81 -20.81
N GLY A 255 39.19 -15.89 -19.60
CA GLY A 255 39.26 -17.13 -18.82
C GLY A 255 37.90 -17.77 -18.53
N ASN A 256 36.82 -16.98 -18.54
CA ASN A 256 35.45 -17.44 -18.33
C ASN A 256 34.65 -17.64 -19.62
N LEU A 257 35.23 -17.37 -20.80
CA LEU A 257 34.60 -17.71 -22.07
C LEU A 257 34.64 -19.23 -22.34
N PRO A 258 33.66 -19.79 -23.08
CA PRO A 258 33.79 -21.12 -23.65
C PRO A 258 35.05 -21.24 -24.53
N GLN A 259 35.75 -22.38 -24.51
CA GLN A 259 37.00 -22.60 -25.27
C GLN A 259 36.90 -22.21 -26.76
N LYS A 260 35.75 -22.46 -27.39
CA LYS A 260 35.51 -22.07 -28.78
C LYS A 260 35.52 -20.54 -28.97
N LYS A 261 34.88 -19.79 -28.05
CA LYS A 261 34.87 -18.32 -28.08
C LYS A 261 36.25 -17.75 -27.74
N GLN A 262 36.97 -18.34 -26.78
CA GLN A 262 38.35 -17.96 -26.48
C GLN A 262 39.26 -18.02 -27.71
N ALA A 263 39.18 -19.12 -28.47
CA ALA A 263 40.00 -19.30 -29.68
C ALA A 263 39.62 -18.37 -30.84
N MET A 264 38.41 -17.80 -30.82
CA MET A 264 37.88 -16.89 -31.85
C MET A 264 37.92 -15.43 -31.40
N TYR A 265 38.34 -15.15 -30.16
CA TYR A 265 38.36 -13.80 -29.63
C TYR A 265 39.45 -12.98 -30.33
N GLU A 266 39.05 -11.87 -30.91
CA GLU A 266 39.97 -10.87 -31.45
C GLU A 266 39.68 -9.52 -30.77
N PRO A 267 40.69 -8.86 -30.18
CA PRO A 267 40.48 -7.55 -29.57
C PRO A 267 40.12 -6.54 -30.65
N VAL A 268 39.14 -5.67 -30.36
CA VAL A 268 38.75 -4.62 -31.30
C VAL A 268 39.90 -3.61 -31.44
N GLU A 269 40.55 -3.58 -32.59
CA GLU A 269 41.63 -2.64 -32.89
C GLU A 269 41.12 -1.26 -33.34
N GLY A 270 41.97 -0.25 -33.21
CA GLY A 270 41.66 1.11 -33.66
C GLY A 270 40.70 1.89 -32.77
N ALA A 271 40.27 3.05 -33.27
CA ALA A 271 39.35 3.94 -32.60
C ALA A 271 37.90 3.51 -32.88
N VAL A 272 37.11 3.39 -31.81
CA VAL A 272 35.67 3.07 -31.89
C VAL A 272 34.86 4.21 -31.29
N ALA A 273 33.63 4.38 -31.73
CA ALA A 273 32.75 5.38 -31.13
C ALA A 273 32.37 4.94 -29.71
N LYS A 274 32.48 5.87 -28.76
CA LYS A 274 32.12 5.62 -27.35
C LYS A 274 30.72 5.03 -27.21
N ASN A 275 29.76 5.56 -27.96
CA ASN A 275 28.38 5.08 -27.98
C ASN A 275 28.23 3.59 -28.40
N ASP A 276 29.15 3.07 -29.22
CA ASP A 276 29.11 1.66 -29.63
C ASP A 276 29.63 0.75 -28.51
N VAL A 277 30.65 1.20 -27.77
CA VAL A 277 31.13 0.54 -26.54
C VAL A 277 30.03 0.54 -25.48
N ASP A 278 29.40 1.69 -25.25
CA ASP A 278 28.30 1.88 -24.31
C ASP A 278 27.12 0.91 -24.59
N LYS A 279 26.73 0.75 -25.86
CA LYS A 279 25.69 -0.21 -26.27
C LYS A 279 26.11 -1.66 -26.03
N ALA A 280 27.38 -1.99 -26.29
CA ALA A 280 27.90 -3.33 -26.07
C ALA A 280 27.92 -3.68 -24.58
N GLN A 281 28.36 -2.75 -23.72
CA GLN A 281 28.30 -2.90 -22.27
C GLN A 281 26.87 -3.06 -21.77
N LYS A 282 25.95 -2.20 -22.25
CA LYS A 282 24.52 -2.31 -21.92
C LYS A 282 23.92 -3.67 -22.29
N THR A 283 24.30 -4.22 -23.44
CA THR A 283 23.87 -5.55 -23.88
C THR A 283 24.27 -6.64 -22.87
N ILE A 284 25.48 -6.55 -22.30
CA ILE A 284 25.96 -7.50 -21.29
C ILE A 284 25.22 -7.32 -19.96
N VAL A 285 25.01 -6.07 -19.52
CA VAL A 285 24.26 -5.76 -18.30
C VAL A 285 22.80 -6.24 -18.40
N ASP A 286 22.16 -6.01 -19.55
CA ASP A 286 20.78 -6.47 -19.79
C ASP A 286 20.67 -8.00 -19.76
N ALA A 287 21.66 -8.71 -20.32
CA ALA A 287 21.72 -10.17 -20.23
C ALA A 287 21.90 -10.65 -18.77
N ALA A 288 22.72 -9.96 -17.97
CA ALA A 288 22.89 -10.27 -16.56
C ALA A 288 21.59 -10.00 -15.76
N ARG A 289 20.90 -8.90 -16.03
CA ARG A 289 19.58 -8.60 -15.43
C ARG A 289 18.53 -9.62 -15.84
N GLN A 290 18.57 -10.14 -17.06
CA GLN A 290 17.68 -11.22 -17.46
C GLN A 290 17.96 -12.50 -16.67
N MET A 291 19.23 -12.85 -16.43
CA MET A 291 19.60 -13.99 -15.59
C MET A 291 19.13 -13.83 -14.14
N GLU A 292 19.14 -12.62 -13.59
CA GLU A 292 18.58 -12.31 -12.26
C GLU A 292 17.06 -12.50 -12.24
N LYS A 293 16.34 -11.98 -13.24
CA LYS A 293 14.88 -12.18 -13.38
C LYS A 293 14.50 -13.65 -13.53
N ASP A 294 15.35 -14.44 -14.16
CA ASP A 294 15.17 -15.89 -14.29
C ASP A 294 15.48 -16.65 -12.98
N GLY A 295 15.87 -15.94 -11.92
CA GLY A 295 16.15 -16.48 -10.59
C GLY A 295 17.48 -17.20 -10.48
N ARG A 296 18.43 -16.95 -11.40
CA ARG A 296 19.75 -17.61 -11.38
C ARG A 296 20.67 -17.10 -10.28
N PHE A 297 20.46 -15.86 -9.84
CA PHE A 297 21.16 -15.22 -8.73
C PHE A 297 20.32 -14.03 -8.22
N SER A 298 20.68 -13.47 -7.07
CA SER A 298 20.13 -12.19 -6.60
C SER A 298 21.21 -11.09 -6.59
N LEU A 299 20.82 -9.85 -6.84
CA LEU A 299 21.74 -8.71 -6.81
C LEU A 299 22.37 -8.52 -5.43
N GLU A 300 21.61 -8.75 -4.35
CA GLU A 300 22.10 -8.65 -2.98
C GLU A 300 23.26 -9.63 -2.69
N GLU A 301 23.21 -10.85 -3.23
CA GLU A 301 24.29 -11.84 -3.06
C GLU A 301 25.57 -11.44 -3.82
N VAL A 302 25.41 -10.91 -5.04
CA VAL A 302 26.53 -10.56 -5.92
C VAL A 302 27.18 -9.25 -5.49
N LEU A 303 26.40 -8.25 -5.11
CA LEU A 303 26.89 -6.91 -4.75
C LEU A 303 27.19 -6.80 -3.25
N GLY A 304 26.49 -7.52 -2.38
CA GLY A 304 26.71 -7.49 -0.93
C GLY A 304 27.93 -8.29 -0.46
N SER A 305 28.46 -9.19 -1.29
CA SER A 305 29.69 -9.93 -0.99
C SER A 305 30.97 -9.10 -1.18
N ALA A 306 30.89 -7.98 -1.93
CA ALA A 306 32.02 -7.08 -2.14
C ALA A 306 32.37 -6.23 -0.91
N GLU A 307 31.42 -5.98 0.00
CA GLU A 307 31.63 -5.16 1.21
C GLU A 307 32.29 -5.92 2.39
N MET A 308 32.41 -7.25 2.32
CA MET A 308 33.04 -8.04 3.39
C MET A 308 34.55 -8.30 3.18
N VAL A 309 35.16 -7.68 2.17
CA VAL A 309 36.58 -7.82 1.85
C VAL A 309 37.27 -6.45 1.88
N GLU A 310 37.31 -5.85 3.07
CA GLU A 310 38.36 -4.87 3.47
C GLU A 310 38.86 -5.20 4.89
#